data_AF-A0AA43RJ92-F1
#
_entry.id   AF-A0AA43RJ92-F1
#
_cell.length_a   1.000
_cell.length_b   1.000
_cell.length_c   1.000
_cell.angle_alpha   90.00
_cell.angle_beta   90.00
_cell.angle_gamma   90.00
#
_symmetry.space_group_name_H-M   'P 1'
#
loop_
_entity.id
_entity.type
_entity.pdbx_description
1 polymer ?
#
loop_
_entity_poly.entity_id
_entity_poly.type
_entity_poly.pdbx_seq_one_letter_code
_entity_poly.pdbx_strand_id
1 'polypeptide(L)'
;VVADTTITYYSGGQVVTTRQYNKTNQIYHLSYPYTHQTMTRLLTSETMKRGGNTIRKEYLYPSSQNSVQYPLITKYFSLQPIGEMNYYNGTLTSGVKTEYATFPQGHPLPKAQLRINPDNSCDTIVRYLSYTPMMSLKDYQASGGPLTRIGWRKYIHETNPNRITHYRDGSDNSTYMQESNYMFTPLKGLEWIKYPNNNE
;
A
#
# COMPACT_ATOMS: atom_id res chain seq x y z
N VAL A 1 18.30 6.92 -15.09
CA VAL A 1 18.27 5.63 -14.35
C VAL A 1 19.65 5.44 -13.74
N VAL A 2 19.72 5.20 -12.43
CA VAL A 2 20.97 4.89 -11.71
C VAL A 2 20.86 3.43 -11.27
N ALA A 3 21.91 2.63 -11.47
CA ALA A 3 21.91 1.22 -11.12
C ALA A 3 23.08 0.89 -10.18
N ASP A 4 22.78 0.23 -9.06
CA ASP A 4 23.80 -0.30 -8.15
C ASP A 4 23.89 -1.81 -8.32
N THR A 5 25.12 -2.36 -8.35
CA THR A 5 25.35 -3.79 -8.49
C THR A 5 26.14 -4.33 -7.30
N THR A 6 25.67 -5.42 -6.70
CA THR A 6 26.38 -6.15 -5.63
C THR A 6 26.66 -7.57 -6.10
N ILE A 7 27.91 -8.02 -5.92
CA ILE A 7 28.36 -9.37 -6.30
C ILE A 7 28.81 -10.10 -5.03
N THR A 8 28.27 -11.29 -4.79
CA THR A 8 28.66 -12.14 -3.67
C THR A 8 29.24 -13.46 -4.17
N TYR A 9 30.43 -13.80 -3.66
CA TYR A 9 31.13 -15.05 -3.93
C TYR A 9 30.97 -16.00 -2.74
N TYR A 10 30.76 -17.28 -3.01
CA TYR A 10 30.72 -18.33 -1.98
C TYR A 10 31.97 -19.22 -2.13
N SER A 11 32.63 -19.58 -1.03
CA SER A 11 33.84 -20.40 -1.04
C SER A 11 33.56 -21.81 -1.59
N GLY A 12 34.40 -22.28 -2.51
CA GLY A 12 34.24 -23.59 -3.17
C GLY A 12 33.97 -23.53 -4.68
N GLY A 13 33.70 -22.35 -5.23
CA GLY A 13 33.65 -22.13 -6.68
C GLY A 13 32.29 -22.38 -7.34
N GLN A 14 32.04 -21.58 -8.39
CA GLN A 14 30.96 -21.62 -9.40
C GLN A 14 29.62 -20.94 -9.16
N VAL A 15 29.23 -20.54 -7.95
CA VAL A 15 27.94 -19.83 -7.78
C VAL A 15 28.15 -18.36 -7.45
N VAL A 16 28.07 -17.50 -8.47
CA VAL A 16 28.03 -16.04 -8.32
C VAL A 16 26.57 -15.60 -8.18
N THR A 17 26.27 -14.82 -7.13
CA THR A 17 24.98 -14.12 -7.04
C THR A 17 25.21 -12.65 -7.34
N THR A 18 24.52 -12.14 -8.37
CA THR A 18 24.54 -10.72 -8.72
C THR A 18 23.20 -10.12 -8.36
N ARG A 19 23.21 -9.02 -7.60
CA ARG A 19 22.02 -8.20 -7.33
C ARG A 19 22.18 -6.86 -8.03
N GLN A 20 21.14 -6.43 -8.74
CA GLN A 20 21.07 -5.14 -9.42
C GLN A 20 19.84 -4.38 -8.92
N TYR A 21 20.03 -3.13 -8.54
CA TYR A 21 18.97 -2.23 -8.08
C TYR A 21 18.83 -1.09 -9.08
N ASN A 22 17.69 -0.99 -9.77
CA ASN A 22 17.43 0.13 -10.69
C ASN A 22 16.67 1.24 -9.97
N LYS A 23 17.13 2.48 -10.13
CA LYS A 23 16.58 3.65 -9.45
C LYS A 23 16.30 4.79 -10.42
N THR A 24 15.27 5.57 -10.13
CA THR A 24 14.90 6.77 -10.89
C THR A 24 14.72 7.95 -9.94
N ASN A 25 15.24 9.12 -10.30
CA ASN A 25 14.95 10.35 -9.58
C ASN A 25 13.62 10.90 -10.09
N GLN A 26 12.69 11.16 -9.17
CA GLN A 26 11.41 11.78 -9.45
C GLN A 26 11.35 13.14 -8.75
N ILE A 27 10.92 14.16 -9.50
CA ILE A 27 10.70 15.51 -8.97
C ILE A 27 9.21 15.64 -8.66
N TYR A 28 8.92 16.12 -7.44
CA TYR A 28 7.58 16.43 -6.99
C TYR A 28 7.48 17.92 -6.70
N HIS A 29 6.44 18.54 -7.25
CA HIS A 29 6.08 19.92 -6.97
C HIS A 29 5.10 19.93 -5.81
N LEU A 30 5.49 20.58 -4.72
CA LEU A 30 4.70 20.72 -3.50
C LEU A 30 4.21 22.17 -3.42
N SER A 31 2.99 22.36 -2.95
CA SER A 31 2.38 23.70 -2.84
C SER A 31 1.63 23.91 -1.53
N TYR A 32 1.89 23.08 -0.52
CA TYR A 32 1.20 23.16 0.78
C TYR A 32 2.17 23.02 1.96
N PRO A 33 2.26 24.01 2.87
CA PRO A 33 1.69 25.36 2.77
C PRO A 33 2.49 26.31 1.85
N TYR A 34 3.69 25.93 1.42
CA TYR A 34 4.56 26.74 0.56
C TYR A 34 4.92 26.02 -0.74
N THR A 35 5.18 26.80 -1.79
CA THR A 35 5.67 26.26 -3.06
C THR A 35 7.11 25.78 -2.91
N HIS A 36 7.35 24.50 -3.16
CA HIS A 36 8.66 23.87 -3.10
C HIS A 36 8.76 22.75 -4.14
N GLN A 37 10.00 22.33 -4.43
CA GLN A 37 10.26 21.16 -5.25
C GLN A 37 11.15 20.21 -4.47
N THR A 38 10.74 18.95 -4.38
CA THR A 38 11.57 17.90 -3.79
C THR A 38 11.94 16.88 -4.85
N MET A 39 13.16 16.35 -4.76
CA MET A 39 13.63 15.25 -5.58
C MET A 39 13.77 14.01 -4.70
N THR A 40 13.08 12.94 -5.06
CA THR A 40 13.19 11.65 -4.39
C THR A 40 13.77 10.61 -5.35
N ARG A 41 14.73 9.81 -4.87
CA ARG A 41 15.23 8.66 -5.62
C ARG A 41 14.42 7.42 -5.26
N LEU A 42 13.68 6.89 -6.22
CA LEU A 42 12.82 5.72 -6.06
C LEU A 42 13.53 4.47 -6.59
N LEU A 43 13.45 3.38 -5.84
CA LEU A 43 13.88 2.06 -6.29
C LEU A 43 12.78 1.48 -7.19
N THR A 44 13.04 1.33 -8.49
CA THR A 44 12.02 0.89 -9.45
C THR A 44 12.06 -0.61 -9.70
N SER A 45 13.21 -1.26 -9.51
CA SER A 45 13.29 -2.72 -9.55
C SER A 45 14.52 -3.28 -8.85
N GLU A 46 14.42 -4.55 -8.48
CA GLU A 46 15.48 -5.37 -7.92
C GLU A 46 15.61 -6.63 -8.76
N THR A 47 16.80 -6.95 -9.23
CA THR A 47 17.07 -8.16 -10.00
C THR A 47 18.16 -8.97 -9.32
N MET A 48 17.90 -10.25 -9.07
CA MET A 48 18.87 -11.22 -8.59
C MET A 48 19.14 -12.26 -9.66
N LYS A 49 20.41 -12.47 -10.01
CA LYS A 49 20.85 -13.55 -10.90
C LYS A 49 21.70 -14.54 -10.12
N ARG A 50 21.39 -15.83 -10.19
CA ARG A 50 22.14 -16.92 -9.56
C ARG A 50 22.00 -18.20 -10.38
N GLY A 51 23.13 -18.76 -10.82
CA GLY A 51 23.15 -20.06 -11.52
C GLY A 51 22.26 -20.12 -12.76
N GLY A 52 22.26 -19.06 -13.58
CA GLY A 52 21.42 -18.95 -14.79
C GLY A 52 19.98 -18.51 -14.54
N ASN A 53 19.47 -18.61 -13.31
CA ASN A 53 18.14 -18.13 -12.95
C ASN A 53 18.16 -16.64 -12.60
N THR A 54 17.08 -15.95 -12.97
CA THR A 54 16.85 -14.53 -12.69
C THR A 54 15.52 -14.37 -11.95
N ILE A 55 15.55 -13.74 -10.79
CA ILE A 55 14.36 -13.26 -10.08
C ILE A 55 14.36 -11.75 -10.17
N ARG A 56 13.27 -11.13 -10.61
CA ARG A 56 13.14 -9.68 -10.69
C ARG A 56 11.85 -9.23 -10.04
N LYS A 57 11.93 -8.18 -9.22
CA LYS A 57 10.78 -7.46 -8.67
C LYS A 57 10.76 -6.05 -9.26
N GLU A 58 9.61 -5.60 -9.71
CA GLU A 58 9.37 -4.22 -10.16
C GLU A 58 8.39 -3.54 -9.23
N TYR A 59 8.64 -2.26 -8.93
CA TYR A 59 7.79 -1.44 -8.07
C TYR A 59 7.02 -0.42 -8.90
N LEU A 60 5.72 -0.35 -8.67
CA LEU A 60 4.82 0.58 -9.35
C LEU A 60 4.59 1.78 -8.43
N TYR A 61 4.97 2.97 -8.88
CA TYR A 61 4.74 4.21 -8.13
C TYR A 61 3.67 5.08 -8.79
N PRO A 62 2.99 5.95 -8.04
CA PRO A 62 2.21 7.05 -8.59
C PRO A 62 3.13 7.97 -9.40
N SER A 63 3.06 7.93 -10.73
CA SER A 63 3.99 8.68 -11.58
C SER A 63 3.37 9.84 -12.35
N SER A 64 2.04 9.98 -12.37
CA SER A 64 1.34 11.01 -13.14
C SER A 64 0.67 12.05 -12.24
N GLN A 65 0.87 13.34 -12.57
CA GLN A 65 0.20 14.47 -11.93
C GLN A 65 -1.33 14.41 -12.05
N ASN A 66 -1.83 13.75 -13.11
CA ASN A 66 -3.27 13.62 -13.38
C ASN A 66 -3.90 12.41 -12.69
N SER A 67 -3.12 11.65 -11.93
CA SER A 67 -3.64 10.45 -11.27
C SER A 67 -4.30 10.77 -9.93
N VAL A 68 -5.35 10.02 -9.58
CA VAL A 68 -6.08 10.17 -8.30
C VAL A 68 -5.14 10.07 -7.10
N GLN A 69 -4.12 9.22 -7.20
CA GLN A 69 -3.12 8.97 -6.16
C GLN A 69 -2.02 10.03 -6.05
N TYR A 70 -1.92 11.00 -6.96
CA TYR A 70 -0.87 12.03 -6.92
C TYR A 70 -0.82 12.85 -5.60
N PRO A 71 -1.96 13.20 -4.97
CA PRO A 71 -1.96 13.87 -3.66
C PRO A 71 -1.39 13.02 -2.52
N LEU A 72 -1.33 11.69 -2.63
CA LEU A 72 -0.66 10.83 -1.63
C LEU A 72 0.80 11.25 -1.44
N ILE A 73 1.47 11.61 -2.53
CA ILE A 73 2.86 12.02 -2.48
C ILE A 73 2.97 13.51 -2.15
N THR A 74 2.18 14.35 -2.83
CA THR A 74 2.39 15.82 -2.78
C THR A 74 1.71 16.52 -1.62
N LYS A 75 0.73 15.89 -0.97
CA LYS A 75 0.07 16.42 0.23
C LYS A 75 0.32 15.57 1.48
N TYR A 76 0.31 14.25 1.34
CA TYR A 76 0.43 13.32 2.47
C TYR A 76 1.83 12.72 2.65
N PHE A 77 2.79 13.05 1.77
CA PHE A 77 4.17 12.55 1.82
C PHE A 77 4.30 11.02 1.91
N SER A 78 3.32 10.29 1.37
CA SER A 78 3.29 8.83 1.35
C SER A 78 3.96 8.28 0.10
N LEU A 79 5.28 8.03 0.20
CA LEU A 79 6.13 7.54 -0.89
C LEU A 79 6.27 6.01 -0.92
N GLN A 80 5.15 5.31 -0.88
CA GLN A 80 5.11 3.85 -1.01
C GLN A 80 4.75 3.41 -2.43
N PRO A 81 5.29 2.28 -2.94
CA PRO A 81 4.78 1.67 -4.15
C PRO A 81 3.27 1.37 -4.00
N ILE A 82 2.51 1.62 -5.04
CA ILE A 82 1.09 1.22 -5.13
C ILE A 82 0.94 -0.21 -5.63
N GLY A 83 2.02 -0.85 -6.07
CA GLY A 83 2.02 -2.24 -6.47
C GLY A 83 3.42 -2.76 -6.73
N GLU A 84 3.50 -4.07 -6.94
CA GLU A 84 4.71 -4.77 -7.35
C GLU A 84 4.40 -5.89 -8.34
N MET A 85 5.37 -6.17 -9.20
CA MET A 85 5.32 -7.29 -10.16
C MET A 85 6.57 -8.15 -9.99
N ASN A 86 6.39 -9.46 -9.98
CA ASN A 86 7.43 -10.45 -9.76
C ASN A 86 7.65 -11.28 -11.02
N TYR A 87 8.91 -11.44 -11.40
CA TYR A 87 9.31 -12.13 -12.61
C TYR A 87 10.32 -13.23 -12.27
N TYR A 88 10.21 -14.35 -12.97
CA TYR A 88 11.17 -15.43 -12.96
C TYR A 88 11.63 -15.70 -14.39
N ASN A 89 12.94 -15.65 -14.62
CA ASN A 89 13.56 -15.79 -15.94
C ASN A 89 12.94 -14.90 -17.03
N GLY A 90 12.50 -13.70 -16.64
CA GLY A 90 11.86 -12.73 -17.55
C GLY A 90 10.36 -12.90 -17.73
N THR A 91 9.76 -13.99 -17.24
CA THR A 91 8.32 -14.23 -17.28
C THR A 91 7.65 -13.69 -16.01
N LEU A 92 6.55 -12.95 -16.17
CA LEU A 92 5.72 -12.51 -15.05
C LEU A 92 5.13 -13.74 -14.34
N THR A 93 5.36 -13.86 -13.03
CA THR A 93 4.82 -14.97 -12.23
C THR A 93 3.68 -14.54 -11.32
N SER A 94 3.70 -13.30 -10.84
CA SER A 94 2.66 -12.74 -9.99
C SER A 94 2.85 -11.23 -9.86
N GLY A 95 1.80 -10.54 -9.42
CA GLY A 95 1.92 -9.19 -8.93
C GLY A 95 0.73 -8.81 -8.06
N VAL A 96 0.83 -7.65 -7.44
CA VAL A 96 -0.24 -7.05 -6.66
C VAL A 96 -0.24 -5.56 -6.89
N LYS A 97 -1.42 -4.95 -7.00
CA LYS A 97 -1.55 -3.49 -7.07
C LYS A 97 -2.76 -3.01 -6.29
N THR A 98 -2.69 -1.77 -5.84
CA THR A 98 -3.77 -1.06 -5.18
C THR A 98 -4.30 0.00 -6.13
N GLU A 99 -5.60 -0.05 -6.39
CA GLU A 99 -6.31 1.03 -7.07
C GLU A 99 -6.83 2.03 -6.05
N TYR A 100 -6.80 3.31 -6.40
CA TYR A 100 -7.27 4.40 -5.56
C TYR A 100 -8.46 5.10 -6.21
N ALA A 101 -9.35 5.66 -5.39
CA ALA A 101 -10.45 6.51 -5.81
C ALA A 101 -10.63 7.68 -4.85
N THR A 102 -11.26 8.74 -5.34
CA THR A 102 -11.73 9.83 -4.49
C THR A 102 -13.07 9.45 -3.90
N PHE A 103 -13.12 9.29 -2.59
CA PHE A 103 -14.36 9.06 -1.84
C PHE A 103 -14.99 10.40 -1.41
N PRO A 104 -16.23 10.44 -0.88
CA PRO A 104 -16.92 11.68 -0.52
C PRO A 104 -16.14 12.63 0.40
N GLN A 105 -15.17 12.10 1.16
CA GLN A 105 -14.26 12.87 2.01
C GLN A 105 -13.22 13.70 1.21
N GLY A 106 -13.12 13.52 -0.12
CA GLY A 106 -12.23 14.29 -0.99
C GLY A 106 -10.77 13.81 -1.01
N HIS A 107 -10.46 12.72 -0.30
CA HIS A 107 -9.11 12.14 -0.21
C HIS A 107 -8.96 10.93 -1.13
N PRO A 108 -7.77 10.70 -1.72
CA PRO A 108 -7.49 9.46 -2.43
C PRO A 108 -7.32 8.32 -1.44
N LEU A 109 -8.27 7.39 -1.45
CA LEU A 109 -8.26 6.22 -0.58
C LEU A 109 -8.23 4.94 -1.43
N PRO A 110 -7.68 3.83 -0.91
CA PRO A 110 -7.73 2.55 -1.60
C PRO A 110 -9.17 2.19 -1.99
N LYS A 111 -9.37 1.77 -3.23
CA LYS A 111 -10.66 1.28 -3.75
C LYS A 111 -10.65 -0.23 -3.85
N ALA A 112 -9.53 -0.80 -4.30
CA ALA A 112 -9.39 -2.23 -4.45
C ALA A 112 -7.92 -2.64 -4.36
N GLN A 113 -7.70 -3.88 -3.92
CA GLN A 113 -6.43 -4.57 -4.12
C GLN A 113 -6.64 -5.63 -5.20
N LEU A 114 -5.76 -5.65 -6.19
CA LEU A 114 -5.83 -6.51 -7.35
C LEU A 114 -4.61 -7.42 -7.40
N ARG A 115 -4.83 -8.68 -7.76
CA ARG A 115 -3.77 -9.62 -8.17
C ARG A 115 -3.51 -9.42 -9.65
N ILE A 116 -2.24 -9.34 -10.03
CA ILE A 116 -1.82 -9.36 -11.43
C ILE A 116 -1.39 -10.79 -11.74
N ASN A 117 -2.06 -11.41 -12.71
CA ASN A 117 -1.80 -12.78 -13.14
C ASN A 117 -0.65 -12.81 -14.16
N PRO A 118 -0.06 -13.99 -14.44
CA PRO A 118 1.01 -14.14 -15.44
C PRO A 118 0.68 -13.62 -16.85
N ASP A 119 -0.60 -13.64 -17.23
CA ASP A 119 -1.11 -13.14 -18.51
C ASP A 119 -1.39 -11.62 -18.50
N ASN A 120 -1.01 -10.91 -17.42
CA ASN A 120 -1.32 -9.52 -17.11
C ASN A 120 -2.80 -9.21 -16.85
N SER A 121 -3.69 -10.21 -16.84
CA SER A 121 -5.06 -10.00 -16.36
C SER A 121 -5.03 -9.65 -14.87
N CYS A 122 -6.06 -8.90 -14.42
CA CYS A 122 -6.15 -8.45 -13.05
C CYS A 122 -7.41 -9.00 -12.39
N ASP A 123 -7.24 -9.72 -11.28
CA ASP A 123 -8.35 -10.19 -10.46
C ASP A 123 -8.49 -9.31 -9.22
N THR A 124 -9.72 -9.00 -8.83
CA THR A 124 -9.95 -8.32 -7.56
C THR A 124 -9.74 -9.28 -6.39
N ILE A 125 -8.84 -8.93 -5.47
CA ILE A 125 -8.63 -9.65 -4.21
C ILE A 125 -9.58 -9.11 -3.14
N VAL A 126 -9.69 -7.78 -3.04
CA VAL A 126 -10.57 -7.10 -2.09
C VAL A 126 -11.06 -5.79 -2.68
N ARG A 127 -12.32 -5.46 -2.40
CA ARG A 127 -12.93 -4.15 -2.65
C ARG A 127 -13.10 -3.42 -1.33
N TYR A 128 -12.61 -2.19 -1.27
CA TYR A 128 -12.85 -1.26 -0.18
C TYR A 128 -14.06 -0.39 -0.57
N LEU A 129 -15.16 -0.56 0.16
CA LEU A 129 -16.47 -0.06 -0.23
C LEU A 129 -16.75 1.31 0.39
N SER A 130 -16.31 1.52 1.63
CA SER A 130 -16.58 2.78 2.32
C SER A 130 -15.52 3.08 3.40
N TYR A 131 -15.44 4.35 3.74
CA TYR A 131 -14.55 4.90 4.75
C TYR A 131 -15.34 5.80 5.72
N THR A 132 -14.87 5.90 6.96
CA THR A 132 -15.41 6.84 7.94
C THR A 132 -15.08 8.30 7.54
N PRO A 133 -15.73 9.31 8.14
CA PRO A 133 -15.34 10.70 7.95
C PRO A 133 -13.86 10.97 8.28
N MET A 134 -13.28 10.22 9.23
CA MET A 134 -11.86 10.26 9.60
C MET A 134 -10.98 9.37 8.70
N MET A 135 -11.44 9.01 7.50
CA MET A 135 -10.69 8.25 6.48
C MET A 135 -10.28 6.83 6.89
N SER A 136 -10.87 6.28 7.96
CA SER A 136 -10.59 4.89 8.37
C SER A 136 -11.47 3.93 7.58
N LEU A 137 -10.94 2.77 7.15
CA LEU A 137 -11.70 1.79 6.38
C LEU A 137 -12.93 1.34 7.18
N LYS A 138 -14.11 1.43 6.58
CA LYS A 138 -15.38 1.08 7.25
C LYS A 138 -15.95 -0.21 6.69
N ASP A 139 -16.06 -0.36 5.38
CA ASP A 139 -16.65 -1.56 4.77
C ASP A 139 -15.73 -2.09 3.67
N TYR A 140 -15.52 -3.41 3.64
CA TYR A 140 -14.78 -4.07 2.56
C TYR A 140 -15.34 -5.47 2.25
N GLN A 141 -15.03 -5.98 1.07
CA GLN A 141 -15.41 -7.32 0.65
C GLN A 141 -14.24 -8.01 -0.05
N ALA A 142 -13.78 -9.12 0.53
CA ALA A 142 -12.81 -9.99 -0.13
C ALA A 142 -13.49 -10.78 -1.26
N SER A 143 -12.72 -11.15 -2.28
CA SER A 143 -13.22 -11.93 -3.42
C SER A 143 -13.80 -13.28 -2.96
N GLY A 144 -15.04 -13.57 -3.38
CA GLY A 144 -15.78 -14.75 -2.92
C GLY A 144 -16.14 -14.73 -1.44
N GLY A 145 -15.82 -13.65 -0.72
CA GLY A 145 -16.08 -13.49 0.70
C GLY A 145 -17.33 -12.64 1.00
N PRO A 146 -17.89 -12.79 2.20
CA PRO A 146 -18.97 -11.92 2.67
C PRO A 146 -18.50 -10.47 2.91
N LEU A 147 -19.46 -9.56 2.98
CA LEU A 147 -19.23 -8.18 3.40
C LEU A 147 -18.65 -8.17 4.82
N THR A 148 -17.56 -7.42 5.00
CA THR A 148 -16.97 -7.15 6.31
C THR A 148 -17.15 -5.68 6.66
N ARG A 149 -17.75 -5.42 7.82
CA ARG A 149 -17.90 -4.07 8.37
C ARG A 149 -16.97 -3.88 9.56
N ILE A 150 -16.37 -2.71 9.64
CA ILE A 150 -15.41 -2.30 10.65
C ILE A 150 -16.04 -1.20 11.50
N GLY A 151 -16.34 -1.53 12.75
CA GLY A 151 -16.72 -0.55 13.76
C GLY A 151 -15.47 0.06 14.38
N TRP A 152 -15.34 1.39 14.31
CA TRP A 152 -14.34 2.15 15.05
C TRP A 152 -15.00 2.75 16.29
N ARG A 153 -14.62 2.31 17.49
CA ARG A 153 -15.14 2.87 18.75
C ARG A 153 -14.02 3.45 19.60
N LYS A 154 -14.15 4.73 19.97
CA LYS A 154 -13.32 5.38 20.99
C LYS A 154 -13.86 5.00 22.37
N TYR A 155 -13.10 4.23 23.15
CA TYR A 155 -13.46 3.97 24.54
C TYR A 155 -13.16 5.23 25.37
N ILE A 156 -14.15 5.71 26.12
CA ILE A 156 -14.13 7.03 26.76
C ILE A 156 -13.25 7.08 28.03
N HIS A 157 -12.71 5.94 28.48
CA HIS A 157 -12.01 5.80 29.75
C HIS A 157 -10.56 5.27 29.64
N GLU A 158 -9.99 5.16 28.43
CA GLU A 158 -8.61 4.70 28.26
C GLU A 158 -7.80 5.62 27.34
N THR A 159 -6.54 5.83 27.71
CA THR A 159 -5.63 6.82 27.12
C THR A 159 -5.07 6.46 25.74
N ASN A 160 -5.37 5.29 25.16
CA ASN A 160 -5.19 4.92 23.73
C ASN A 160 -5.46 3.40 23.47
N PRO A 161 -5.98 2.95 22.30
CA PRO A 161 -7.17 3.41 21.55
C PRO A 161 -7.99 2.27 20.86
N ASN A 162 -9.15 2.67 20.35
CA ASN A 162 -9.92 2.09 19.23
C ASN A 162 -10.11 0.56 19.20
N ARG A 163 -11.29 0.11 19.66
CA ARG A 163 -11.81 -1.24 19.40
C ARG A 163 -12.21 -1.32 17.92
N ILE A 164 -11.59 -2.23 17.19
CA ILE A 164 -11.98 -2.64 15.83
C ILE A 164 -12.89 -3.84 15.98
N THR A 165 -14.18 -3.68 15.66
CA THR A 165 -15.13 -4.80 15.58
C THR A 165 -15.32 -5.19 14.12
N HIS A 166 -15.04 -6.43 13.77
CA HIS A 166 -15.43 -7.01 12.49
C HIS A 166 -16.84 -7.60 12.57
N TYR A 167 -17.70 -7.26 11.61
CA TYR A 167 -18.97 -7.96 11.38
C TYR A 167 -18.91 -8.64 10.03
N ARG A 168 -19.24 -9.93 9.99
CA ARG A 168 -19.30 -10.73 8.77
C ARG A 168 -20.74 -11.18 8.55
N ASP A 169 -21.33 -10.81 7.42
CA ASP A 169 -22.67 -11.30 7.07
C ASP A 169 -22.58 -12.80 6.69
N GLY A 170 -23.45 -13.64 7.26
CA GLY A 170 -23.55 -15.07 6.91
C GLY A 170 -24.16 -15.28 5.52
N SER A 171 -23.81 -16.38 4.86
CA SER A 171 -24.32 -16.74 3.52
C SER A 171 -25.80 -17.17 3.52
N ASP A 172 -26.32 -17.56 4.69
CA ASP A 172 -27.71 -17.97 4.88
C ASP A 172 -28.34 -17.07 5.94
N ASN A 173 -29.67 -16.93 5.88
CA ASN A 173 -30.55 -16.03 6.65
C ASN A 173 -30.44 -16.12 8.20
N SER A 174 -29.40 -16.75 8.74
CA SER A 174 -28.96 -16.71 10.13
C SER A 174 -27.72 -15.83 10.28
N THR A 175 -27.88 -14.70 10.95
CA THR A 175 -26.85 -13.70 11.30
C THR A 175 -25.81 -14.27 12.27
N TYR A 176 -24.94 -15.18 11.81
CA TYR A 176 -23.74 -15.56 12.56
C TYR A 176 -22.72 -14.43 12.47
N MET A 177 -22.87 -13.44 13.35
CA MET A 177 -21.90 -12.38 13.56
C MET A 177 -20.67 -12.95 14.25
N GLN A 178 -19.61 -13.22 13.48
CA GLN A 178 -18.29 -13.40 14.08
C GLN A 178 -17.73 -12.04 14.44
N GLU A 179 -17.75 -11.69 15.73
CA GLU A 179 -17.11 -10.50 16.27
C GLU A 179 -15.66 -10.81 16.68
N SER A 180 -14.71 -10.15 16.02
CA SER A 180 -13.32 -10.13 16.46
C SER A 180 -12.97 -8.73 16.92
N ASN A 181 -12.32 -8.62 18.08
CA ASN A 181 -11.92 -7.36 18.69
C ASN A 181 -10.40 -7.25 18.68
N TYR A 182 -9.90 -6.16 18.12
CA TYR A 182 -8.48 -5.83 18.18
C TYR A 182 -8.30 -4.52 18.93
N MET A 183 -7.35 -4.52 19.86
CA MET A 183 -6.83 -3.29 20.43
C MET A 183 -5.84 -2.72 19.42
N PHE A 184 -6.17 -1.56 18.85
CA PHE A 184 -5.15 -0.79 18.17
C PHE A 184 -4.15 -0.30 19.23
N THR A 185 -2.89 -0.11 18.89
CA THR A 185 -1.97 0.66 19.73
C THR A 185 -1.28 1.59 18.75
N PRO A 186 -1.46 2.91 18.86
CA PRO A 186 -0.82 3.82 17.93
C PRO A 186 0.68 3.73 18.18
N LEU A 187 1.45 4.05 17.16
CA LEU A 187 2.90 4.15 17.30
C LEU A 187 3.21 5.12 18.44
N LYS A 188 3.88 4.64 19.49
CA LYS A 188 4.33 5.48 20.59
C LYS A 188 5.33 6.51 20.04
N GLY A 189 5.09 7.79 20.31
CA GLY A 189 5.97 8.89 19.89
C GLY A 189 5.47 9.72 18.69
N LEU A 190 4.33 9.38 18.08
CA LEU A 190 3.61 10.27 17.18
C LEU A 190 2.47 10.93 17.94
N GLU A 191 2.78 12.01 18.65
CA GLU A 191 1.76 12.87 19.23
C GLU A 191 1.02 13.60 18.12
N TRP A 192 -0.31 13.67 18.23
CA TRP A 192 -1.12 14.54 17.39
C TRP A 192 -0.69 15.98 17.67
N ILE A 193 -0.03 16.63 16.70
CA ILE A 193 0.26 18.06 16.81
C ILE A 193 -1.08 18.78 16.71
N LYS A 194 -1.63 19.22 17.84
CA LYS A 194 -2.73 20.19 17.86
C LYS A 194 -2.20 21.50 17.31
N TYR A 195 -2.65 21.89 16.13
CA TYR A 195 -2.46 23.26 15.69
C TYR A 195 -3.27 24.20 16.60
N PRO A 196 -2.82 25.46 16.83
CA PRO A 196 -3.43 26.40 17.79
C PRO A 196 -4.90 26.78 17.52
N ASN A 197 -5.50 26.26 16.44
CA ASN A 197 -6.76 26.74 15.90
C ASN A 197 -7.95 25.80 16.16
N ASN A 198 -7.78 24.77 17.01
CA ASN A 198 -8.86 23.82 17.39
C ASN A 198 -9.59 23.11 16.23
N ASN A 199 -9.03 23.08 15.03
CA ASN A 199 -9.54 22.23 13.96
C ASN A 199 -8.76 20.92 13.99
N GLU A 200 -9.47 19.84 14.36
CA GLU A 200 -8.97 18.44 14.30
C GLU A 200 -8.73 17.98 12.86
#